data_AF-A0A6N6PRL3-F1
#
_entry.id   AF-A0A6N6PRL3-F1
#
_cell.length_a   1.000
_cell.length_b   1.000
_cell.length_c   1.000
_cell.angle_alpha   90.00
_cell.angle_beta   90.00
_cell.angle_gamma   90.00
#
_symmetry.space_group_name_H-M   'P 1'
#
loop_
_entity.id
_entity.type
_entity.pdbx_description
1 polymer ?
#
loop_
_entity_poly.entity_id
_entity_poly.type
_entity_poly.pdbx_seq_one_letter_code
_entity_poly.pdbx_strand_id
1 'polypeptide(L)' 'MSNREIVIDLIQKLPEDTSLHDIAREIELIAGIRKAREEAARGEGVSPEKAKQLVDSWASR' A
#
# COMPACT_ATOMS: atom_id res chain seq x y z
N MET A 1 13.95 -7.70 -7.35
CA MET A 1 13.99 -7.95 -5.89
C MET A 1 12.79 -8.80 -5.50
N SER A 2 13.02 -9.75 -4.61
CA SER A 2 11.98 -10.54 -3.94
C SER A 2 11.20 -9.68 -2.94
N ASN A 3 10.01 -10.14 -2.54
CA ASN A 3 9.22 -9.47 -1.50
C ASN A 3 9.99 -9.34 -0.17
N ARG A 4 10.82 -10.35 0.15
CA ARG A 4 11.68 -10.33 1.34
C ARG A 4 12.72 -9.21 1.29
N GLU A 5 13.40 -9.05 0.16
CA GLU A 5 14.41 -8.00 -0.01
C GLU A 5 13.81 -6.61 0.13
N ILE A 6 12.59 -6.40 -0.38
CA ILE A 6 11.88 -5.13 -0.27
C ILE A 6 11.54 -4.79 1.18
N VAL A 7 11.06 -5.77 1.95
CA VAL A 7 10.73 -5.56 3.38
C VAL A 7 12.00 -5.27 4.18
N ILE A 8 13.11 -5.96 3.88
CA ILE A 8 14.40 -5.69 4.53
C ILE A 8 14.88 -4.27 4.22
N ASP A 9 14.83 -3.86 2.95
CA ASP A 9 15.20 -2.50 2.53
C ASP A 9 14.32 -1.42 3.15
N LEU A 10 13.01 -1.67 3.30
CA LEU A 10 12.11 -0.79 4.05
C LEU A 10 12.58 -0.63 5.49
N ILE A 11 12.74 -1.75 6.22
CA ILE A 11 13.08 -1.74 7.64
C ILE A 11 14.42 -1.03 7.88
N GLN A 12 15.39 -1.20 6.98
CA GLN A 12 16.69 -0.53 7.07
C GLN A 12 16.63 1.00 6.94
N LYS A 13 15.55 1.55 6.37
CA LYS A 13 15.35 2.99 6.15
C LYS A 13 14.48 3.64 7.22
N LEU A 14 13.81 2.87 8.06
CA LEU A 14 12.94 3.39 9.10
C LEU A 14 13.78 3.91 10.29
N PRO A 15 13.32 4.97 10.98
CA PRO A 15 13.90 5.42 12.25
C PRO A 15 13.99 4.28 13.28
N GLU A 16 15.03 4.27 14.11
CA GLU A 16 15.24 3.21 15.13
C GLU A 16 14.09 3.11 16.15
N ASP A 17 13.39 4.21 16.40
CA ASP A 17 12.28 4.31 17.34
C ASP A 17 10.91 4.02 16.70
N THR A 18 10.87 3.59 15.43
CA THR A 18 9.63 3.24 14.75
C THR A 18 8.95 2.07 15.46
N SER A 19 7.70 2.25 15.87
CA SER A 19 6.95 1.20 16.56
C SER A 19 6.67 0.01 15.63
N LEU A 20 6.55 -1.19 16.19
CA LEU A 20 6.16 -2.38 15.41
C LEU A 20 4.81 -2.20 14.68
N HIS A 21 3.89 -1.42 15.26
CA HIS A 21 2.62 -1.11 14.64
C HIS A 21 2.79 -0.24 13.37
N ASP A 22 3.69 0.76 13.42
CA ASP A 22 3.98 1.60 12.26
C ASP A 22 4.73 0.81 11.18
N ILE A 23 5.68 -0.06 11.58
CA ILE A 23 6.38 -0.96 10.63
C ILE A 23 5.36 -1.84 9.88
N ALA A 24 4.39 -2.42 10.59
CA ALA A 24 3.36 -3.23 9.97
C ALA A 24 2.52 -2.41 8.96
N ARG A 25 2.15 -1.18 9.33
CA ARG A 25 1.39 -0.27 8.45
C ARG A 25 2.16 0.07 7.17
N GLU A 26 3.46 0.34 7.27
CA GLU A 26 4.31 0.62 6.10
C GLU A 26 4.41 -0.59 5.17
N ILE A 27 4.52 -1.80 5.72
CA ILE A 27 4.50 -3.04 4.93
C ILE A 27 3.17 -3.20 4.19
N GLU A 28 2.05 -2.96 4.87
CA GLU A 28 0.71 -3.02 4.28
C GLU A 28 0.55 -2.00 3.14
N LEU A 29 1.07 -0.78 3.32
CA LEU A 29 1.05 0.26 2.30
C LEU A 29 1.80 -0.18 1.03
N ILE A 30 3.02 -0.71 1.16
CA ILE A 30 3.79 -1.19 0.01
C ILE A 30 3.09 -2.36 -0.67
N ALA A 31 2.53 -3.30 0.10
CA ALA A 31 1.78 -4.43 -0.45
C ALA A 31 0.56 -3.94 -1.24
N GLY A 32 -0.18 -2.96 -0.71
CA GLY A 32 -1.32 -2.33 -1.38
C GLY A 32 -0.94 -1.66 -2.70
N ILE A 33 0.14 -0.87 -2.72
CA ILE A 33 0.63 -0.21 -3.95
C ILE A 33 1.01 -1.22 -5.03
N ARG A 34 1.66 -2.32 -4.65
CA ARG A 34 2.06 -3.36 -5.61
C ARG A 34 0.84 -4.04 -6.21
N LYS A 35 -0.11 -4.43 -5.37
CA LYS A 35 -1.38 -5.00 -5.80
C LYS A 35 -2.11 -4.06 -6.77
N ALA A 36 -2.22 -2.77 -6.42
CA ALA A 36 -2.87 -1.77 -7.26
C ALA A 36 -2.20 -1.64 -8.65
N ARG A 37 -0.85 -1.73 -8.72
CA ARG A 37 -0.12 -1.72 -9.99
C ARG A 37 -0.40 -2.95 -10.84
N GLU A 38 -0.48 -4.12 -10.22
CA GLU A 38 -0.82 -5.37 -10.90
C GLU A 38 -2.25 -5.34 -11.46
N GLU A 39 -3.21 -4.87 -10.67
CA GLU A 39 -4.61 -4.66 -11.09
C GLU A 39 -4.68 -3.65 -12.26
N ALA A 40 -3.96 -2.54 -12.15
CA ALA A 40 -3.89 -1.54 -13.22
C ALA A 40 -3.31 -2.13 -14.53
N ALA A 41 -2.26 -2.95 -14.44
CA ALA A 41 -1.68 -3.62 -15.60
C ALA A 41 -2.64 -4.61 -16.28
N ARG A 42 -3.60 -5.18 -15.53
CA ARG A 42 -4.68 -6.03 -16.06
C ARG A 42 -5.89 -5.23 -16.56
N GLY A 43 -5.87 -3.91 -16.46
CA GLY A 43 -7.02 -3.06 -16.83
C GLY A 43 -8.16 -3.11 -15.81
N GLU A 44 -7.91 -3.55 -14.57
CA GLU A 44 -8.89 -3.65 -13.48
C GLU A 44 -9.07 -2.33 -12.72
N GLY A 45 -8.54 -1.22 -13.25
CA GLY A 45 -8.74 0.10 -12.70
C GLY A 45 -10.20 0.55 -12.79
N VAL A 46 -10.59 1.46 -11.90
CA VAL A 46 -11.92 2.10 -11.91
C VAL A 46 -11.85 3.50 -12.53
N SER A 47 -12.98 3.98 -13.06
CA SER A 47 -13.04 5.36 -13.57
C SER A 47 -12.86 6.39 -12.44
N PRO A 48 -12.43 7.62 -12.74
CA PRO A 48 -12.31 8.68 -11.74
C PRO A 48 -13.62 8.96 -10.97
N GLU A 49 -14.76 8.89 -11.65
CA GLU A 49 -16.09 9.09 -11.04
C GLU A 49 -16.39 7.97 -10.05
N LYS A 50 -16.06 6.72 -10.41
CA LYS A 50 -16.22 5.58 -9.52
C LYS A 50 -15.26 5.64 -8.34
N ALA A 51 -14.01 6.08 -8.56
CA ALA A 51 -13.04 6.31 -7.50
C ALA A 51 -13.55 7.33 -6.47
N LYS A 52 -14.15 8.44 -6.92
CA LYS A 52 -14.71 9.46 -6.03
C LYS A 52 -15.81 8.91 -5.10
N GLN A 53 -16.69 8.05 -5.63
CA GLN A 53 -17.71 7.37 -4.82
C GLN A 53 -17.11 6.41 -3.77
N LEU A 54 -15.97 5.79 -4.07
CA LEU A 54 -15.28 4.88 -3.14
C LEU A 54 -14.63 5.65 -1.99
N VAL A 55 -14.08 6.84 -2.26
CA VAL A 55 -13.47 7.69 -1.22
C VAL A 55 -14.48 8.03 -0.11
N ASP A 56 -15.72 8.39 -0.48
CA ASP A 56 -16.78 8.68 0.48
C ASP A 56 -17.07 7.47 1.40
N SER A 57 -16.97 6.25 0.86
CA SER A 57 -17.17 4.99 1.61
C SER A 57 -16.01 4.62 2.55
N TRP A 58 -14.82 5.15 2.30
CA TRP A 58 -13.63 4.92 3.15
C TRP A 58 -13.58 5.88 4.33
N ALA A 59 -14.01 7.13 4.12
CA ALA A 59 -14.08 8.14 5.17
C ALA A 59 -15.22 7.90 6.18
N SER A 60 -16.21 7.07 5.83
CA SER A 60 -17.36 6.73 6.67
C SER A 60 -17.15 5.50 7.56
N ARG A 61 -15.92 4.97 7.67
CA ARG A 61 -15.58 3.84 8.55
C ARG A 61 -14.89 4.28 9.82
#